data_AF-A5GRT7-F1
#
_entry.id   AF-A5GRT7-F1
#
_cell.length_a   1.000
_cell.length_b   1.000
_cell.length_c   1.000
_cell.angle_alpha   90.00
_cell.angle_beta   90.00
_cell.angle_gamma   90.00
#
_symmetry.space_group_name_H-M   'P 1'
#
loop_
_entity.id
_entity.type
_entity.pdbx_description
1 polymer ?
#
loop_
_entity_poly.entity_id
_entity_poly.type
_entity_poly.pdbx_seq_one_letter_code
_entity_poly.pdbx_strand_id
1 'polypeptide(L)'
;MAARKKKLKKPEVLDLILALQASGNITVEMLLNFAEQINGGPFTEPSATKPKAITMAKMRKAVLAKFGCKTVTELRKNRTFEMAFTGEKVSLKSTEDWRVQYRKWVAVPNDERNQSGQTCINGVDVLENFRPWHIFGLDSATATESDVKGSFRDLAKKHHPDVGGDARVFERLQKMRDSLLALMN
;
A
#
# COMPACT_ATOMS: atom_id res chain seq x y z
N MET A 1 5.39 7.77 -27.09
CA MET A 1 4.93 9.09 -27.54
C MET A 1 3.49 8.95 -28.00
N ALA A 2 2.53 9.62 -27.36
CA ALA A 2 1.13 9.55 -27.79
C ALA A 2 0.98 10.31 -29.12
N ALA A 3 0.53 9.63 -30.18
CA ALA A 3 0.29 10.24 -31.47
C ALA A 3 -0.67 11.42 -31.32
N ARG A 4 -0.29 12.58 -31.84
CA ARG A 4 -1.08 13.82 -31.75
C ARG A 4 -2.36 13.61 -32.57
N LYS A 5 -3.47 13.31 -31.90
CA LYS A 5 -4.77 13.03 -32.53
C LYS A 5 -5.20 14.25 -33.37
N LYS A 6 -5.49 14.02 -34.65
CA LYS A 6 -5.90 15.06 -35.61
C LYS A 6 -7.23 15.66 -35.14
N LYS A 7 -7.26 16.99 -34.93
CA LYS A 7 -8.52 17.69 -34.62
C LYS A 7 -9.42 17.68 -35.86
N LEU A 8 -10.65 17.21 -35.71
CA LEU A 8 -11.67 17.28 -36.76
C LEU A 8 -12.00 18.74 -37.07
N LYS A 9 -12.26 19.03 -38.35
CA LYS A 9 -12.69 20.36 -38.79
C LYS A 9 -14.22 20.48 -38.65
N LYS A 10 -14.71 21.71 -38.49
CA LYS A 10 -16.16 22.03 -38.43
C LYS A 10 -17.03 21.31 -39.48
N PRO A 11 -16.68 21.24 -40.79
CA PRO A 11 -17.49 20.51 -41.77
C PRO A 11 -17.60 19.01 -41.47
N GLU A 12 -16.50 18.36 -41.08
CA GLU A 12 -16.49 16.92 -40.76
C GLU A 12 -17.37 16.61 -39.55
N VAL A 13 -17.43 17.51 -38.58
CA VAL A 13 -18.32 17.38 -37.41
C VAL A 13 -19.79 17.57 -37.79
N LEU A 14 -20.09 18.47 -38.73
CA LEU A 14 -21.46 18.68 -39.21
C LEU A 14 -21.99 17.45 -39.97
N ASP A 15 -21.14 16.80 -40.77
CA ASP A 15 -21.52 15.56 -41.47
C ASP A 15 -21.87 14.43 -40.49
N LEU A 16 -21.11 14.29 -39.40
CA LEU A 16 -21.40 13.33 -38.33
C LEU A 16 -22.73 13.64 -37.61
N ILE A 17 -23.03 14.93 -37.37
CA ILE A 17 -24.30 15.35 -36.76
C ILE A 17 -25.47 15.06 -37.70
N LEU A 18 -25.32 15.32 -39.00
CA LEU A 18 -26.36 15.02 -39.99
C LEU A 18 -26.62 13.51 -40.10
N ALA A 19 -25.58 12.68 -40.04
CA ALA A 19 -25.71 11.23 -40.02
C ALA A 19 -26.46 10.71 -38.77
N LEU A 20 -26.22 11.32 -37.60
CA LEU A 20 -26.96 11.03 -36.37
C LEU A 20 -28.43 11.49 -36.42
N GLN A 21 -28.70 12.62 -37.05
CA GLN A 21 -30.07 13.11 -37.21
C GLN A 21 -30.87 12.27 -38.21
N ALA A 22 -30.23 11.78 -39.27
CA ALA A 22 -30.85 10.92 -40.27
C ALA A 22 -31.29 9.55 -39.72
N SER A 23 -30.72 9.10 -38.61
CA SER A 23 -31.05 7.81 -37.98
C SER A 23 -32.37 7.82 -37.21
N GLY A 24 -32.95 8.99 -36.92
CA GLY A 24 -34.31 9.17 -36.37
C GLY A 24 -34.53 8.73 -34.91
N ASN A 25 -33.75 7.78 -34.39
CA ASN A 25 -33.82 7.32 -33.00
C ASN A 25 -32.43 7.38 -32.34
N ILE A 26 -32.15 8.51 -31.70
CA ILE A 26 -30.83 8.80 -31.12
C ILE A 26 -30.71 8.09 -29.76
N THR A 27 -29.81 7.11 -29.66
CA THR A 27 -29.53 6.40 -28.40
C THR A 27 -28.31 6.97 -27.68
N VAL A 28 -28.18 6.67 -26.38
CA VAL A 28 -27.05 7.08 -25.54
C VAL A 28 -25.72 6.54 -26.09
N GLU A 29 -25.72 5.31 -26.62
CA GLU A 29 -24.54 4.68 -27.23
C GLU A 29 -24.07 5.41 -28.49
N MET A 30 -25.01 5.90 -29.31
CA MET A 30 -24.69 6.68 -30.52
C MET A 30 -24.07 8.03 -30.17
N LEU A 31 -24.60 8.70 -29.13
CA LEU A 31 -24.04 9.95 -28.63
C LEU A 31 -22.66 9.75 -28.01
N LEU A 32 -22.44 8.63 -27.32
CA LEU A 32 -21.14 8.28 -26.76
C LEU A 32 -20.11 8.03 -27.87
N ASN A 33 -20.45 7.23 -28.88
CA ASN A 33 -19.57 6.96 -30.01
C ASN A 33 -19.22 8.25 -30.78
N PHE A 34 -20.20 9.13 -30.99
CA PHE A 34 -19.94 10.46 -31.55
C PHE A 34 -18.97 11.29 -30.71
N ALA A 35 -19.18 11.33 -29.39
CA ALA A 35 -18.30 12.05 -28.49
C ALA A 35 -16.88 11.45 -28.48
N GLU A 36 -16.74 10.12 -28.57
CA GLU A 36 -15.46 9.43 -28.67
C GLU A 36 -14.75 9.68 -30.01
N GLN A 37 -15.50 9.76 -31.11
CA GLN A 37 -14.96 10.14 -32.42
C GLN A 37 -14.40 11.57 -32.41
N ILE A 38 -15.11 12.52 -31.77
CA ILE A 38 -14.61 13.89 -31.58
C ILE A 38 -13.39 13.93 -30.66
N ASN A 39 -13.41 13.15 -29.59
CA ASN A 39 -12.30 13.00 -28.66
C ASN A 39 -11.08 12.27 -29.29
N GLY A 40 -11.27 11.65 -30.46
CA GLY A 40 -10.26 10.89 -31.18
C GLY A 40 -9.92 9.55 -30.51
N GLY A 41 -10.85 8.97 -29.75
CA GLY A 41 -10.73 7.67 -29.10
C GLY A 41 -11.62 7.55 -27.85
N PRO A 42 -11.71 6.34 -27.28
CA PRO A 42 -12.60 6.06 -26.16
C PRO A 42 -12.28 6.92 -24.95
N PHE A 43 -13.31 7.31 -24.21
CA PHE A 43 -13.10 8.01 -22.95
C PHE A 43 -12.44 7.06 -21.96
N THR A 44 -11.39 7.54 -21.29
CA THR A 44 -10.77 6.75 -20.23
C THR A 44 -11.74 6.66 -19.07
N GLU A 45 -12.23 5.46 -18.78
CA GLU A 45 -12.89 5.21 -17.51
C GLU A 45 -11.91 5.54 -16.37
N PRO A 46 -12.38 6.11 -15.26
CA PRO A 46 -11.56 6.25 -14.08
C PRO A 46 -11.20 4.84 -13.58
N SER A 47 -10.05 4.34 -14.03
CA SER A 47 -9.41 3.16 -13.45
C SER A 47 -9.43 3.32 -11.94
N ALA A 48 -10.01 2.36 -11.23
CA ALA A 48 -10.07 2.33 -9.78
C ALA A 48 -8.66 2.63 -9.25
N THR A 49 -8.45 3.90 -8.86
CA THR A 49 -7.11 4.40 -8.58
C THR A 49 -6.58 3.61 -7.40
N LYS A 50 -5.60 2.75 -7.63
CA LYS A 50 -4.81 2.16 -6.54
C LYS A 50 -4.41 3.30 -5.59
N PRO A 51 -4.50 3.12 -4.26
CA PRO A 51 -4.19 4.18 -3.32
C PRO A 51 -2.83 4.78 -3.66
N LYS A 52 -2.79 6.10 -3.90
CA LYS A 52 -1.55 6.80 -4.30
C LYS A 52 -0.47 6.46 -3.29
N ALA A 53 0.63 5.89 -3.78
CA ALA A 53 1.79 5.55 -2.96
C ALA A 53 2.22 6.76 -2.13
N ILE A 54 2.52 6.53 -0.85
CA ILE A 54 2.94 7.60 0.05
C ILE A 54 4.22 8.26 -0.47
N THR A 55 4.23 9.59 -0.58
CA THR A 55 5.42 10.31 -1.06
C THR A 55 6.53 10.33 0.00
N MET A 56 7.78 10.37 -0.44
CA MET A 56 8.97 10.47 0.43
C MET A 56 8.86 11.62 1.44
N ALA A 57 8.38 12.80 1.00
CA ALA A 57 8.20 13.96 1.86
C ALA A 57 7.22 13.69 3.01
N LYS A 58 6.12 12.98 2.73
CA LYS A 58 5.11 12.63 3.74
C LYS A 58 5.66 11.57 4.71
N MET A 59 6.38 10.57 4.21
CA MET A 59 7.05 9.57 5.05
C MET A 59 8.07 10.21 6.00
N ARG A 60 8.95 11.05 5.45
CA ARG A 60 9.96 11.78 6.23
C ARG A 60 9.32 12.64 7.31
N LYS A 61 8.28 13.41 6.97
CA LYS A 61 7.56 14.26 7.95
C LYS A 61 6.94 13.44 9.07
N ALA A 62 6.34 12.29 8.76
CA ALA A 62 5.70 11.43 9.75
C ALA A 62 6.71 10.75 10.68
N VAL A 63 7.83 10.25 10.16
CA VAL A 63 8.92 9.67 10.96
C VAL A 63 9.50 10.74 11.89
N LEU A 64 9.81 11.92 11.36
CA LEU A 64 10.32 13.04 12.17
C LEU A 64 9.35 13.42 13.29
N ALA A 65 8.04 13.51 12.99
CA ALA A 65 7.02 13.80 13.99
C ALA A 65 6.94 12.73 15.09
N LYS A 66 7.09 11.44 14.76
CA LYS A 66 7.08 10.33 15.74
C LYS A 66 8.20 10.46 16.78
N PHE A 67 9.35 11.01 16.38
CA PHE A 67 10.50 11.25 17.26
C PHE A 67 10.57 12.68 17.82
N GLY A 68 9.59 13.54 17.51
CA GLY A 68 9.59 14.94 17.92
C GLY A 68 10.72 15.79 17.29
N CYS A 69 11.31 15.34 16.18
CA CYS A 69 12.41 16.03 15.50
C CYS A 69 11.89 16.90 14.34
N LYS A 70 12.57 18.01 14.06
CA LYS A 70 12.29 18.88 12.90
C LYS A 70 13.19 18.55 11.71
N THR A 71 14.39 18.04 11.97
CA THR A 71 15.42 17.80 10.96
C THR A 71 15.97 16.37 11.02
N VAL A 72 16.55 15.91 9.91
CA VAL A 72 17.18 14.57 9.85
C VAL A 72 18.43 14.52 10.73
N THR A 73 19.12 15.64 10.90
CA THR A 73 20.26 15.79 11.81
C THR A 73 19.85 15.59 13.25
N GLU A 74 18.71 16.15 13.69
CA GLU A 74 18.15 15.88 15.01
C GLU A 74 17.73 14.42 15.18
N LEU A 75 17.09 13.83 14.15
CA LEU A 75 16.71 12.42 14.19
C LEU A 75 17.92 11.50 14.41
N ARG A 76 19.04 11.77 13.71
CA ARG A 76 20.27 10.99 13.88
C ARG A 76 20.92 11.14 15.25
N LYS A 77 20.67 12.26 15.94
CA LYS A 77 21.15 12.52 17.31
C LYS A 77 20.14 12.08 18.37
N ASN A 78 18.95 11.64 17.96
CA ASN A 78 17.92 11.20 18.89
C ASN A 78 18.34 9.86 19.48
N ARG A 79 18.49 9.82 20.82
CA ARG A 79 18.95 8.61 21.54
C ARG A 79 18.07 7.39 21.27
N THR A 80 16.74 7.57 21.18
CA THR A 80 15.81 6.47 20.88
C THR A 80 16.00 5.93 19.47
N PHE A 81 16.22 6.83 18.50
CA PHE A 81 16.50 6.44 17.12
C PHE A 81 17.87 5.74 17.03
N GLU A 82 18.91 6.31 17.62
CA GLU A 82 20.26 5.74 17.65
C GLU A 82 20.28 4.35 18.31
N MET A 83 19.67 4.21 19.50
CA MET A 83 19.59 2.93 20.20
C MET A 83 18.93 1.85 19.35
N ALA A 84 17.86 2.20 18.62
CA ALA A 84 17.12 1.26 17.80
C ALA A 84 17.84 0.81 16.51
N PHE A 85 19.00 1.41 16.21
CA PHE A 85 19.87 1.07 15.09
C PHE A 85 21.31 0.78 15.50
N THR A 86 21.54 0.53 16.79
CA THR A 86 22.84 0.10 17.29
C THR A 86 23.23 -1.20 16.59
N GLY A 87 24.29 -1.15 15.77
CA GLY A 87 24.77 -2.30 14.98
C GLY A 87 24.18 -2.42 13.56
N GLU A 88 23.28 -1.53 13.12
CA GLU A 88 22.68 -1.56 11.79
C GLU A 88 22.91 -0.23 11.03
N LYS A 89 23.35 -0.30 9.77
CA LYS A 89 23.65 0.90 8.98
C LYS A 89 22.37 1.46 8.35
N VAL A 90 21.81 2.52 8.94
CA VAL A 90 20.66 3.23 8.35
C VAL A 90 21.10 4.22 7.27
N SER A 91 20.78 3.89 6.02
CA SER A 91 20.73 4.89 4.95
C SER A 91 19.41 5.67 5.07
N LEU A 92 19.43 7.00 4.89
CA LEU A 92 18.24 7.88 4.86
C LEU A 92 18.23 8.71 3.58
N LYS A 93 18.76 8.13 2.49
CA LYS A 93 19.06 8.83 1.24
C LYS A 93 18.01 8.57 0.17
N SER A 94 17.42 7.37 0.16
CA SER A 94 16.48 6.94 -0.87
C SER A 94 15.03 6.96 -0.38
N THR A 95 14.07 6.90 -1.30
CA THR A 95 12.64 6.75 -0.94
C THR A 95 12.38 5.43 -0.20
N GLU A 96 13.06 4.35 -0.60
CA GLU A 96 12.94 3.02 0.03
C GLU A 96 13.48 3.03 1.46
N ASP A 97 14.58 3.74 1.72
CA ASP A 97 15.11 3.93 3.07
C ASP A 97 14.04 4.55 3.99
N TRP A 98 13.38 5.61 3.53
CA TRP A 98 12.31 6.27 4.30
C TRP A 98 11.07 5.39 4.43
N ARG A 99 10.80 4.53 3.45
CA ARG A 99 9.71 3.54 3.52
C ARG A 99 9.97 2.50 4.59
N VAL A 100 11.19 1.98 4.70
CA VAL A 100 11.59 1.09 5.81
C VAL A 100 11.41 1.77 7.16
N GLN A 101 11.83 3.04 7.30
CA GLN A 101 11.66 3.78 8.54
C GLN A 101 10.19 4.05 8.88
N TYR A 102 9.39 4.39 7.87
CA TYR A 102 7.95 4.59 8.03
C TYR A 102 7.25 3.30 8.47
N ARG A 103 7.62 2.17 7.85
CA ARG A 103 7.15 0.82 8.21
C ARG A 103 7.58 0.37 9.60
N LYS A 104 8.74 0.82 10.10
CA LYS A 104 9.19 0.49 11.47
C LYS A 104 8.46 1.34 12.52
N TRP A 105 8.34 2.65 12.30
CA TRP A 105 7.98 3.60 13.36
C TRP A 105 6.58 4.21 13.30
N VAL A 106 5.99 4.30 12.09
CA VAL A 106 4.76 5.07 11.88
C VAL A 106 3.58 4.14 11.63
N ALA A 107 3.51 3.54 10.44
CA ALA A 107 2.40 2.66 10.04
C ALA A 107 2.79 1.83 8.82
N VAL A 108 1.93 0.88 8.43
CA VAL A 108 1.97 0.30 7.08
C VAL A 108 1.41 1.34 6.09
N PRO A 109 2.13 1.70 5.01
CA PRO A 109 1.63 2.56 3.95
C PRO A 109 0.29 2.07 3.40
N ASN A 110 -0.62 2.99 3.04
CA ASN A 110 -1.96 2.59 2.57
C ASN A 110 -1.92 1.80 1.26
N ASP A 111 -0.89 2.02 0.44
CA ASP A 111 -0.59 1.27 -0.77
C ASP A 111 -0.16 -0.18 -0.50
N GLU A 112 0.29 -0.48 0.71
CA GLU A 112 0.73 -1.81 1.13
C GLU A 112 -0.31 -2.54 2.01
N ARG A 113 -1.48 -1.92 2.23
CA ARG A 113 -2.59 -2.54 2.96
C ARG A 113 -3.46 -3.32 1.99
N ASN A 114 -3.96 -4.46 2.45
CA ASN A 114 -4.78 -5.40 1.67
C ASN A 114 -3.98 -6.11 0.56
N GLN A 115 -2.67 -6.30 0.75
CA GLN A 115 -1.91 -7.18 -0.14
C GLN A 115 -2.40 -8.62 0.00
N SER A 116 -2.60 -9.28 -1.14
CA SER A 116 -2.92 -10.69 -1.22
C SER A 116 -1.73 -11.44 -1.81
N GLY A 117 -1.12 -12.33 -1.03
CA GLY A 117 0.05 -13.10 -1.41
C GLY A 117 0.31 -14.22 -0.40
N GLN A 118 1.18 -15.17 -0.76
CA GLN A 118 1.48 -16.34 0.08
C GLN A 118 2.14 -15.98 1.42
N THR A 119 2.82 -14.82 1.46
CA THR A 119 3.50 -14.24 2.63
C THR A 119 2.67 -13.17 3.36
N CYS A 120 1.48 -12.84 2.84
CA CYS A 120 0.63 -11.78 3.36
C CYS A 120 -0.38 -12.34 4.36
N ILE A 121 -0.42 -11.77 5.57
CA ILE A 121 -1.39 -12.11 6.62
C ILE A 121 -2.08 -10.81 7.04
N ASN A 122 -3.41 -10.82 7.12
CA ASN A 122 -4.24 -9.64 7.39
C ASN A 122 -3.94 -8.45 6.48
N GLY A 123 -3.63 -8.72 5.21
CA GLY A 123 -3.39 -7.70 4.20
C GLY A 123 -2.02 -7.04 4.26
N VAL A 124 -1.06 -7.61 5.01
CA VAL A 124 0.30 -7.09 5.16
C VAL A 124 1.31 -8.22 4.97
N ASP A 125 2.38 -7.97 4.21
CA ASP A 125 3.50 -8.91 4.08
C ASP A 125 4.27 -9.02 5.41
N VAL A 126 4.31 -10.23 5.97
CA VAL A 126 4.89 -10.57 7.27
C VAL A 126 6.43 -10.49 7.26
N LEU A 127 7.05 -10.77 6.11
CA LEU A 127 8.50 -10.72 5.97
C LEU A 127 8.98 -9.28 5.96
N GLU A 128 8.24 -8.39 5.30
CA GLU A 128 8.59 -6.99 5.17
C GLU A 128 8.16 -6.13 6.38
N ASN A 129 7.04 -6.46 7.02
CA ASN A 129 6.47 -5.66 8.09
C ASN A 129 6.44 -6.41 9.42
N PHE A 130 7.30 -5.99 10.36
CA PHE A 130 7.27 -6.53 11.73
C PHE A 130 6.19 -5.85 12.59
N ARG A 131 4.92 -6.26 12.43
CA ARG A 131 3.78 -5.70 13.19
C ARG A 131 2.94 -6.80 13.85
N PRO A 132 3.42 -7.37 14.97
CA PRO A 132 2.82 -8.55 15.57
C PRO A 132 1.35 -8.35 15.97
N TRP A 133 0.99 -7.22 16.60
CA TRP A 133 -0.41 -6.91 16.96
C TRP A 133 -1.35 -6.96 15.76
N HIS A 134 -0.98 -6.30 14.65
CA HIS A 134 -1.80 -6.25 13.44
C HIS A 134 -1.88 -7.60 12.73
N ILE A 135 -0.76 -8.33 12.65
CA ILE A 135 -0.69 -9.64 12.00
C ILE A 135 -1.48 -10.69 12.78
N PHE A 136 -1.48 -10.65 14.11
CA PHE A 136 -2.32 -11.50 14.93
C PHE A 136 -3.77 -11.01 15.03
N GLY A 137 -4.10 -9.83 14.52
CA GLY A 137 -5.44 -9.26 14.62
C GLY A 137 -5.83 -8.89 16.06
N LEU A 138 -4.84 -8.56 16.88
CA LEU A 138 -4.98 -8.28 18.31
C LEU A 138 -4.77 -6.78 18.59
N ASP A 139 -5.45 -6.28 19.63
CA ASP A 139 -5.24 -4.94 20.15
C ASP A 139 -4.29 -4.97 21.34
N SER A 140 -3.23 -4.18 21.29
CA SER A 140 -2.25 -4.02 22.37
C SER A 140 -2.84 -3.57 23.70
N ALA A 141 -4.00 -2.92 23.71
CA ALA A 141 -4.63 -2.42 24.94
C ALA A 141 -5.44 -3.49 25.70
N THR A 142 -5.97 -4.50 25.00
CA THR A 142 -6.92 -5.47 25.56
C THR A 142 -6.48 -6.91 25.44
N ALA A 143 -5.53 -7.22 24.56
CA ALA A 143 -5.11 -8.60 24.32
C ALA A 143 -4.36 -9.18 25.52
N THR A 144 -4.62 -10.47 25.78
CA THR A 144 -3.96 -11.26 26.81
C THR A 144 -2.92 -12.21 26.20
N GLU A 145 -2.04 -12.79 27.02
CA GLU A 145 -1.10 -13.80 26.56
C GLU A 145 -1.79 -15.01 25.90
N SER A 146 -2.97 -15.37 26.42
CA SER A 146 -3.80 -16.44 25.86
C SER A 146 -4.21 -16.11 24.43
N ASP A 147 -4.61 -14.88 24.17
CA ASP A 147 -5.03 -14.43 22.84
C ASP A 147 -3.87 -14.46 21.84
N VAL A 148 -2.67 -14.06 22.29
CA VAL A 148 -1.44 -14.15 21.48
C VAL A 148 -1.11 -15.61 21.14
N LYS A 149 -1.14 -16.50 22.12
CA LYS A 149 -0.87 -17.94 21.93
C LYS A 149 -1.92 -18.60 21.03
N GLY A 150 -3.19 -18.24 21.20
CA GLY A 150 -4.30 -18.71 20.37
C GLY A 150 -4.18 -18.27 18.92
N SER A 151 -4.00 -16.96 18.69
CA SER A 151 -3.84 -16.38 17.36
C SER A 151 -2.63 -16.95 16.63
N PHE A 152 -1.51 -17.15 17.34
CA PHE A 152 -0.34 -17.82 16.78
C PHE A 152 -0.63 -19.26 16.36
N ARG A 153 -1.35 -20.04 17.19
CA ARG A 153 -1.69 -21.42 16.87
C ARG A 153 -2.58 -21.51 15.62
N ASP A 154 -3.50 -20.57 15.45
CA ASP A 154 -4.40 -20.55 14.29
C ASP A 154 -3.68 -20.14 13.01
N LEU A 155 -2.76 -19.17 13.07
CA LEU A 155 -1.90 -18.84 11.94
C LEU A 155 -0.88 -19.95 11.64
N ALA A 156 -0.32 -20.59 12.66
CA ALA A 156 0.60 -21.71 12.50
C ALA A 156 -0.05 -22.85 11.72
N LYS A 157 -1.30 -23.24 12.04
CA LYS A 157 -2.02 -24.28 11.29
C LYS A 157 -2.18 -23.98 9.79
N LYS A 158 -2.25 -22.71 9.41
CA LYS A 158 -2.43 -22.27 8.02
C LYS A 158 -1.11 -22.08 7.27
N HIS A 159 -0.07 -21.64 7.97
CA HIS A 159 1.21 -21.23 7.37
C HIS A 159 2.39 -22.12 7.78
N HIS A 160 2.16 -23.28 8.41
CA HIS A 160 3.22 -24.24 8.74
C HIS A 160 3.88 -24.76 7.46
N PRO A 161 5.22 -24.92 7.42
CA PRO A 161 5.89 -25.51 6.25
C PRO A 161 5.34 -26.89 5.87
N ASP A 162 5.00 -27.72 6.86
CA ASP A 162 4.45 -29.07 6.62
C ASP A 162 3.06 -29.08 5.93
N VAL A 163 2.33 -27.96 5.96
CA VAL A 163 1.03 -27.84 5.26
C VAL A 163 1.15 -27.05 3.94
N GLY A 164 2.37 -26.81 3.46
CA GLY A 164 2.65 -26.03 2.25
C GLY A 164 2.83 -24.52 2.48
N GLY A 165 3.03 -24.10 3.74
CA GLY A 165 3.38 -22.73 4.10
C GLY A 165 4.86 -22.40 3.87
N ASP A 166 5.19 -21.11 3.91
CA ASP A 166 6.59 -20.66 3.81
C ASP A 166 7.28 -20.72 5.19
N ALA A 167 8.38 -21.48 5.27
CA ALA A 167 9.18 -21.62 6.49
C ALA A 167 9.67 -20.26 7.04
N ARG A 168 9.97 -19.29 6.17
CA ARG A 168 10.40 -17.94 6.56
C ARG A 168 9.27 -17.17 7.24
N VAL A 169 8.04 -17.32 6.73
CA VAL A 169 6.85 -16.72 7.33
C VAL A 169 6.60 -17.33 8.70
N PHE A 170 6.71 -18.65 8.82
CA PHE A 170 6.55 -19.33 10.10
C PHE A 170 7.59 -18.91 11.15
N GLU A 171 8.87 -18.85 10.78
CA GLU A 171 9.94 -18.34 11.67
C GLU A 171 9.66 -16.90 12.11
N ARG A 172 9.16 -16.07 11.18
CA ARG A 172 8.81 -14.69 11.46
C ARG A 172 7.64 -14.58 12.43
N LEU A 173 6.62 -15.42 12.29
CA LEU A 173 5.48 -15.52 13.21
C LEU A 173 5.92 -15.96 14.61
N GLN A 174 6.88 -16.88 14.73
CA GLN A 174 7.45 -17.26 16.03
C GLN A 174 8.14 -16.07 16.71
N LYS A 175 9.02 -15.36 15.98
CA LYS A 175 9.70 -14.16 16.51
C LYS A 175 8.69 -13.08 16.93
N MET A 176 7.59 -12.92 16.18
CA MET A 176 6.50 -12.00 16.52
C MET A 176 5.78 -12.39 17.81
N ARG A 177 5.42 -13.67 17.97
CA ARG A 177 4.81 -14.19 19.19
C ARG A 177 5.71 -13.95 20.40
N ASP A 178 6.98 -14.32 20.29
CA ASP A 178 7.93 -14.21 21.40
C ASP A 178 8.17 -12.76 21.79
N SER A 179 8.22 -11.84 20.81
CA SER A 179 8.29 -10.41 21.07
C SER A 179 7.06 -9.86 21.81
N LEU A 180 5.86 -10.38 21.57
CA LEU A 180 4.67 -9.95 22.29
C LEU A 180 4.66 -10.49 23.71
N LEU A 181 4.94 -11.78 23.88
CA LEU A 181 4.98 -12.41 25.21
C LEU A 181 6.05 -11.76 26.10
N ALA A 182 7.21 -11.41 25.53
CA ALA A 182 8.26 -10.70 26.27
C ALA A 182 7.87 -9.26 26.67
N LEU A 183 6.91 -8.63 25.99
CA LEU A 183 6.39 -7.30 26.32
C LEU A 183 5.27 -7.35 27.39
N MET A 184 4.64 -8.52 27.55
CA MET A 184 3.53 -8.73 28.48
C MET A 184 3.98 -9.30 29.84
N ASN A 185 5.20 -9.84 29.91
CA ASN A 185 5.89 -10.22 31.15
C ASN A 185 6.53 -9.00 31.83
#